data_AF-A0AA51YK12-F1
#
_entry.id   AF-A0AA51YK12-F1
#
_cell.length_a   1.000
_cell.length_b   1.000
_cell.length_c   1.000
_cell.angle_alpha   90.00
_cell.angle_beta   90.00
_cell.angle_gamma   90.00
#
_symmetry.space_group_name_H-M   'P 1'
#
loop_
_entity.id
_entity.type
_entity.pdbx_description
1 polymer ?
#
loop_
_entity_poly.entity_id
_entity_poly.type
_entity_poly.pdbx_seq_one_letter_code
_entity_poly.pdbx_strand_id
1 'polypeptide(L)'
;MKDNEEISTREREKLLKSLHSSLFWVGKEIPYTITINGNEVHLHEIVWEIVNKPHIERSDVDNIDKFLELLSVKEKEYEEGLAHGNVSSEKAKEIFEKAAGIRRAIMDLKELTTSAKRKTIFKSRHICDNVETCEWDSLTENMKDKRWSKKS
;
A
#
# COMPACT_ATOMS: atom_id res chain seq x y z
N MET A 1 -19.17 22.10 -18.97
CA MET A 1 -18.99 20.88 -18.16
C MET A 1 -18.57 19.82 -19.16
N LYS A 2 -17.31 19.34 -19.12
CA LYS A 2 -16.82 18.34 -20.08
C LYS A 2 -17.22 16.96 -19.59
N ASP A 3 -17.58 16.14 -20.55
CA ASP A 3 -18.42 14.97 -20.39
C ASP A 3 -17.80 13.91 -19.48
N ASN A 4 -18.68 13.34 -18.67
CA ASN A 4 -18.44 12.21 -17.77
C ASN A 4 -18.32 10.92 -18.60
N GLU A 5 -17.50 10.97 -19.64
CA GLU A 5 -17.35 9.90 -20.62
C GLU A 5 -16.51 8.79 -20.00
N GLU A 6 -17.06 7.59 -20.04
CA GLU A 6 -16.37 6.40 -19.54
C GLU A 6 -15.06 6.21 -20.29
N ILE A 7 -14.01 5.74 -19.61
CA ILE A 7 -12.75 5.46 -20.28
C ILE A 7 -12.92 4.45 -21.41
N SER A 8 -12.25 4.71 -22.53
CA SER A 8 -12.20 3.74 -23.62
C SER A 8 -11.45 2.47 -23.21
N THR A 9 -11.74 1.35 -23.89
CA THR A 9 -11.00 0.09 -23.69
C THR A 9 -9.49 0.27 -23.83
N ARG A 10 -9.06 1.11 -24.79
CA ARG A 10 -7.64 1.40 -25.02
C ARG A 10 -7.00 2.14 -23.85
N GLU A 11 -7.68 3.11 -23.27
CA GLU A 11 -7.19 3.83 -22.09
C GLU A 11 -7.10 2.89 -20.89
N ARG A 12 -8.11 2.04 -20.70
CA ARG A 12 -8.13 1.02 -19.65
C ARG A 12 -6.94 0.07 -19.74
N GLU A 13 -6.71 -0.51 -20.91
CA GLU A 13 -5.57 -1.39 -21.17
C GLU A 13 -4.23 -0.68 -20.92
N LYS A 14 -4.12 0.59 -21.32
CA LYS A 14 -2.91 1.37 -21.07
C LYS A 14 -2.64 1.54 -19.57
N LEU A 15 -3.66 1.88 -18.78
CA LEU A 15 -3.51 2.05 -17.34
C LEU A 15 -3.16 0.72 -16.65
N LEU A 16 -3.86 -0.37 -16.97
CA LEU A 16 -3.57 -1.69 -16.42
C LEU A 16 -2.15 -2.15 -16.75
N LYS A 17 -1.74 -2.00 -18.02
CA LYS A 17 -0.37 -2.33 -18.45
C LYS A 17 0.68 -1.50 -17.72
N SER A 18 0.39 -0.22 -17.44
CA SER A 18 1.27 0.63 -16.64
C SER A 18 1.38 0.14 -15.18
N LEU A 19 0.29 -0.28 -14.54
CA LEU A 19 0.35 -0.86 -13.18
C LEU A 19 1.23 -2.11 -13.10
N HIS A 20 1.23 -2.92 -14.16
CA HIS A 20 2.04 -4.14 -14.23
C HIS A 20 3.47 -3.92 -14.72
N SER A 21 3.80 -2.72 -15.21
CA SER A 21 5.15 -2.41 -15.66
C SER A 21 6.13 -2.36 -14.51
N SER A 22 7.28 -3.02 -14.67
CA SER A 22 8.41 -2.88 -13.76
C SER A 22 8.79 -1.40 -13.57
N LEU A 23 9.12 -1.04 -12.33
CA LEU A 23 9.52 0.27 -11.84
C LEU A 23 8.49 1.41 -12.00
N PHE A 24 7.25 1.13 -12.38
CA PHE A 24 6.25 2.19 -12.57
C PHE A 24 5.87 2.93 -11.28
N TRP A 25 6.01 2.28 -10.14
CA TRP A 25 5.77 2.83 -8.80
C TRP A 25 6.88 3.78 -8.33
N VAL A 26 8.03 3.82 -9.02
CA VAL A 26 9.13 4.71 -8.63
C VAL A 26 8.69 6.15 -8.84
N GLY A 27 8.79 6.96 -7.77
CA GLY A 27 8.33 8.35 -7.77
C GLY A 27 6.84 8.53 -7.54
N LYS A 28 6.07 7.45 -7.29
CA LYS A 28 4.68 7.54 -6.85
C LYS A 28 4.59 7.87 -5.37
N GLU A 29 3.64 8.72 -5.02
CA GLU A 29 3.33 9.09 -3.65
C GLU A 29 2.49 7.99 -2.99
N ILE A 30 2.76 7.71 -1.72
CA ILE A 30 1.92 6.79 -0.93
C ILE A 30 0.66 7.56 -0.53
N PRO A 31 -0.55 7.02 -0.75
CA PRO A 31 -1.78 7.69 -0.36
C PRO A 31 -1.79 7.97 1.16
N TYR A 32 -2.20 9.18 1.56
CA TYR A 32 -2.32 9.54 2.97
C TYR A 32 -3.25 8.59 3.72
N THR A 33 -4.46 8.38 3.20
CA THR A 33 -5.46 7.48 3.78
C THR A 33 -6.00 6.49 2.76
N ILE A 34 -6.33 5.29 3.22
CA ILE A 34 -7.05 4.27 2.46
C ILE A 34 -8.10 3.61 3.35
N THR A 35 -9.09 2.98 2.72
CA THR A 35 -10.10 2.19 3.45
C THR A 35 -9.82 0.69 3.28
N ILE A 36 -9.58 0.00 4.40
CA ILE A 36 -9.37 -1.45 4.46
C ILE A 36 -10.47 -2.07 5.34
N ASN A 37 -11.36 -2.87 4.73
CA ASN A 37 -12.56 -3.47 5.34
C ASN A 37 -13.41 -2.47 6.14
N GLY A 38 -13.69 -1.32 5.52
CA GLY A 38 -14.50 -0.27 6.12
C GLY A 38 -13.82 0.54 7.21
N ASN A 39 -12.53 0.28 7.53
CA ASN A 39 -11.77 1.11 8.47
C ASN A 39 -10.86 2.03 7.66
N GLU A 40 -10.82 3.32 8.02
CA GLU A 40 -9.84 4.26 7.50
C GLU A 40 -8.47 3.96 8.13
N VAL A 41 -7.43 3.98 7.30
CA VAL A 41 -6.06 3.65 7.67
C VAL A 41 -5.16 4.75 7.12
N HIS A 42 -4.35 5.38 7.98
CA HIS A 42 -3.35 6.40 7.63
C HIS A 42 -2.11 5.75 7.01
N LEU A 43 -2.26 5.23 5.79
CA LEU A 43 -1.22 4.44 5.11
C LEU A 43 0.13 5.15 5.03
N HIS A 44 0.16 6.43 4.68
CA HIS A 44 1.41 7.18 4.58
C HIS A 44 2.17 7.19 5.91
N GLU A 45 1.48 7.53 7.00
CA GLU A 45 2.11 7.59 8.33
C GLU A 45 2.54 6.22 8.79
N ILE A 46 1.69 5.20 8.69
CA ILE A 46 2.04 3.84 9.09
C ILE A 46 3.28 3.34 8.33
N VAL A 47 3.33 3.57 7.02
CA VAL A 47 4.51 3.19 6.23
C VAL A 47 5.71 3.95 6.77
N TRP A 48 5.63 5.28 6.89
CA TRP A 48 6.71 6.13 7.38
C TRP A 48 7.23 5.70 8.76
N GLU A 49 6.34 5.42 9.70
CA GLU A 49 6.68 4.97 11.06
C GLU A 49 7.47 3.66 11.03
N ILE A 50 6.98 2.65 10.30
CA ILE A 50 7.66 1.34 10.16
C ILE A 50 9.03 1.50 9.52
N VAL A 51 9.07 2.27 8.42
CA VAL A 51 10.24 2.55 7.58
C VAL A 51 11.31 3.31 8.37
N ASN A 52 10.93 4.18 9.29
CA ASN A 52 11.87 4.94 10.13
C ASN A 52 12.05 4.38 11.53
N LYS A 53 11.39 3.26 11.88
CA LYS A 53 11.52 2.62 13.19
C LYS A 53 12.98 2.22 13.43
N PRO A 54 13.61 2.62 14.55
CA PRO A 54 15.03 2.36 14.80
C PRO A 54 15.32 0.86 14.96
N HIS A 55 14.35 0.11 15.48
CA HIS A 55 14.45 -1.34 15.62
C HIS A 55 13.14 -2.03 15.22
N ILE A 56 13.25 -3.00 14.33
CA ILE A 56 12.14 -3.86 13.90
C ILE A 56 12.26 -5.19 14.63
N GLU A 57 11.30 -5.46 15.52
CA GLU A 57 11.24 -6.72 16.26
C GLU A 57 10.64 -7.85 15.42
N ARG A 58 10.71 -9.08 15.92
CA ARG A 58 10.09 -10.23 15.22
C ARG A 58 8.57 -10.09 15.12
N SER A 59 7.93 -9.60 16.17
CA SER A 59 6.49 -9.29 16.21
C SER A 59 6.11 -8.24 15.16
N ASP A 60 6.96 -7.23 14.95
CA ASP A 60 6.78 -6.24 13.90
C ASP A 60 6.82 -6.90 12.51
N VAL A 61 7.79 -7.76 12.23
CA VAL A 61 7.87 -8.49 10.94
C VAL A 61 6.60 -9.28 10.69
N ASP A 62 6.13 -10.05 11.68
CA ASP A 62 4.90 -10.85 11.54
C ASP A 62 3.67 -9.96 11.29
N ASN A 63 3.61 -8.74 11.85
CA ASN A 63 2.53 -7.79 11.60
C ASN A 63 2.68 -7.08 10.25
N ILE A 64 3.90 -6.76 9.81
CA ILE A 64 4.18 -6.19 8.50
C ILE A 64 3.76 -7.18 7.42
N ASP A 65 4.04 -8.48 7.58
CA ASP A 65 3.62 -9.50 6.63
C ASP A 65 2.08 -9.56 6.52
N LYS A 66 1.35 -9.50 7.64
CA LYS A 66 -0.12 -9.38 7.60
C LYS A 66 -0.59 -8.10 6.92
N PHE A 67 0.07 -6.97 7.19
CA PHE A 67 -0.28 -5.71 6.57
C PHE A 67 -0.05 -5.73 5.05
N LEU A 68 1.04 -6.37 4.60
CA LEU A 68 1.33 -6.62 3.19
C LEU A 68 0.24 -7.44 2.51
N GLU A 69 -0.32 -8.46 3.18
CA GLU A 69 -1.47 -9.21 2.67
C GLU A 69 -2.69 -8.29 2.48
N LEU A 70 -3.01 -7.46 3.47
CA LEU A 70 -4.12 -6.50 3.39
C LEU A 70 -3.93 -5.49 2.25
N LEU A 71 -2.74 -4.94 2.12
CA LEU A 71 -2.41 -4.01 1.04
C LEU A 71 -2.49 -4.67 -0.33
N SER A 72 -2.05 -5.92 -0.46
CA SER A 72 -2.13 -6.68 -1.71
C SER A 72 -3.57 -6.95 -2.13
N VAL A 73 -4.45 -7.29 -1.16
CA VAL A 73 -5.89 -7.41 -1.42
C VAL A 73 -6.44 -6.06 -1.87
N LYS A 74 -6.08 -4.96 -1.18
CA LYS A 74 -6.58 -3.63 -1.52
C LYS A 74 -6.12 -3.13 -2.89
N GLU A 75 -4.87 -3.42 -3.25
CA GLU A 75 -4.33 -3.13 -4.57
C GLU A 75 -5.13 -3.86 -5.67
N LYS A 76 -5.43 -5.14 -5.46
CA LYS A 76 -6.22 -5.95 -6.38
C LYS A 76 -7.65 -5.42 -6.54
N GLU A 77 -8.28 -4.95 -5.46
CA GLU A 77 -9.60 -4.30 -5.53
C GLU A 77 -9.57 -3.07 -6.45
N TYR A 78 -8.53 -2.23 -6.36
CA TYR A 78 -8.40 -1.07 -7.24
C TYR A 78 -8.15 -1.49 -8.69
N GLU A 79 -7.31 -2.50 -8.92
CA GLU A 79 -7.06 -3.03 -10.25
C GLU A 79 -8.33 -3.61 -10.88
N GLU A 80 -9.13 -4.38 -10.13
CA GLU A 80 -10.40 -4.95 -10.58
C GLU A 80 -11.43 -3.85 -10.86
N GLY A 81 -11.51 -2.83 -10.00
CA GLY A 81 -12.33 -1.65 -10.23
C GLY A 81 -11.93 -0.91 -11.51
N LEU A 82 -10.63 -0.84 -11.81
CA LEU A 82 -10.11 -0.26 -13.04
C LEU A 82 -10.30 -1.17 -14.26
N ALA A 83 -10.34 -2.49 -14.09
CA ALA A 83 -10.49 -3.45 -15.18
C ALA A 83 -11.96 -3.65 -15.61
N HIS A 84 -12.88 -3.59 -14.66
CA HIS A 84 -14.28 -3.95 -14.89
C HIS A 84 -15.28 -2.84 -14.54
N GLY A 85 -14.84 -1.79 -13.85
CA GLY A 85 -15.73 -0.69 -13.46
C GLY A 85 -16.06 0.24 -14.62
N ASN A 86 -17.32 0.70 -14.65
CA ASN A 86 -17.74 1.84 -15.46
C ASN A 86 -17.29 3.12 -14.75
N VAL A 87 -16.15 3.65 -15.19
CA VAL A 87 -15.48 4.79 -14.54
C VAL A 87 -15.16 5.87 -15.57
N SER A 88 -15.36 7.12 -15.17
CA SER A 88 -14.91 8.28 -15.96
C SER A 88 -13.39 8.36 -15.98
N SER A 89 -12.84 9.12 -16.93
CA SER A 89 -11.40 9.35 -17.04
C SER A 89 -10.75 9.86 -15.74
N GLU A 90 -11.41 10.80 -15.07
CA GLU A 90 -10.93 11.35 -13.79
C GLU A 90 -10.90 10.27 -12.70
N LYS A 91 -11.96 9.47 -12.59
CA LYS A 91 -12.05 8.42 -11.57
C LYS A 91 -11.06 7.28 -11.84
N ALA A 92 -10.89 6.91 -13.11
CA ALA A 92 -9.90 5.93 -13.53
C ALA A 92 -8.48 6.35 -13.14
N LYS A 93 -8.14 7.63 -13.37
CA LYS A 93 -6.84 8.18 -12.98
C LYS A 93 -6.66 8.17 -11.45
N GLU A 94 -7.69 8.51 -10.68
CA GLU A 94 -7.65 8.45 -9.22
C GLU A 94 -7.40 7.02 -8.71
N ILE A 95 -8.15 6.03 -9.24
CA ILE A 95 -7.98 4.61 -8.89
C ILE A 95 -6.56 4.15 -9.23
N PHE A 96 -6.07 4.54 -10.40
CA PHE A 96 -4.73 4.20 -10.86
C PHE A 96 -3.63 4.78 -9.97
N GLU A 97 -3.70 6.06 -9.59
CA GLU A 97 -2.71 6.67 -8.70
C GLU A 97 -2.75 6.03 -7.31
N LYS A 98 -3.95 5.72 -6.79
CA LYS A 98 -4.11 4.97 -5.52
C LYS A 98 -3.48 3.58 -5.59
N ALA A 99 -3.73 2.82 -6.65
CA ALA A 99 -3.13 1.49 -6.84
C ALA A 99 -1.61 1.58 -6.94
N ALA A 100 -1.07 2.52 -7.71
CA ALA A 100 0.37 2.71 -7.88
C ALA A 100 1.05 3.13 -6.56
N GLY A 101 0.40 3.99 -5.77
CA GLY A 101 0.88 4.39 -4.46
C GLY A 101 0.82 3.27 -3.40
N ILE A 102 -0.19 2.39 -3.44
CA ILE A 102 -0.19 1.17 -2.62
C ILE A 102 0.95 0.24 -3.04
N ARG A 103 1.20 0.07 -4.35
CA ARG A 103 2.35 -0.72 -4.83
C ARG A 103 3.68 -0.18 -4.31
N ARG A 104 3.85 1.15 -4.28
CA ARG A 104 5.01 1.82 -3.68
C ARG A 104 5.17 1.40 -2.21
N ALA A 105 4.11 1.49 -1.41
CA ALA A 105 4.11 1.08 0.00
C ALA A 105 4.46 -0.40 0.18
N ILE A 106 3.85 -1.29 -0.61
CA ILE A 106 4.13 -2.74 -0.59
C ILE A 106 5.62 -3.01 -0.85
N MET A 107 6.24 -2.28 -1.78
CA MET A 107 7.67 -2.44 -2.09
C MET A 107 8.58 -1.96 -0.95
N ASP A 108 8.27 -0.80 -0.36
CA ASP A 108 9.05 -0.28 0.79
C ASP A 108 8.98 -1.23 1.98
N LEU A 109 7.81 -1.80 2.27
CA LEU A 109 7.62 -2.73 3.38
C LEU A 109 8.23 -4.12 3.12
N LYS A 110 8.10 -4.67 1.90
CA LYS A 110 8.73 -5.97 1.53
C LYS A 110 10.25 -5.95 1.63
N GLU A 111 10.86 -4.79 1.39
CA GLU A 111 12.30 -4.63 1.54
C GLU A 111 12.75 -4.87 3.00
N LEU A 112 11.90 -4.53 3.98
CA LEU A 112 12.18 -4.72 5.42
C LEU A 112 12.03 -6.17 5.88
N THR A 113 11.10 -6.94 5.29
CA THR A 113 10.86 -8.34 5.68
C THR A 113 11.79 -9.34 5.00
N THR A 114 12.44 -8.93 3.89
CA THR A 114 13.37 -9.79 3.15
C THR A 114 14.67 -10.02 3.93
N SER A 115 14.82 -11.25 4.47
CA SER A 115 15.89 -11.63 5.39
C SER A 115 17.33 -11.37 4.91
N ALA A 116 17.58 -11.47 3.60
CA ALA A 116 18.90 -11.28 2.98
C ALA A 116 19.38 -9.82 2.94
N LYS A 117 18.46 -8.83 3.00
CA LYS A 117 18.80 -7.40 2.90
C LYS A 117 18.76 -6.64 4.23
N ARG A 118 18.20 -7.24 5.29
CA ARG A 118 18.13 -6.62 6.63
C ARG A 118 19.48 -6.02 7.08
N LYS A 119 20.61 -6.71 6.90
CA LYS A 119 21.93 -6.23 7.37
C LYS A 119 22.50 -5.01 6.64
N THR A 120 22.10 -4.75 5.40
CA THR A 120 22.65 -3.67 4.56
C THR A 120 21.78 -2.42 4.56
N ILE A 121 20.45 -2.56 4.65
CA ILE A 121 19.50 -1.43 4.61
C ILE A 121 19.62 -0.53 5.86
N PHE A 122 19.84 -1.11 7.05
CA PHE A 122 19.99 -0.34 8.30
C PHE A 122 21.19 0.64 8.29
N LYS A 123 22.17 0.47 7.40
CA LYS A 123 23.35 1.35 7.35
C LYS A 123 23.17 2.58 6.45
N SER A 124 22.24 2.55 5.49
CA SER A 124 22.14 3.58 4.44
C SER A 124 20.87 4.43 4.53
N ARG A 125 20.00 4.16 5.49
CA ARG A 125 18.69 4.80 5.63
C ARG A 125 18.77 5.86 6.73
N HIS A 126 18.15 7.01 6.51
CA HIS A 126 17.98 8.00 7.57
C HIS A 126 17.08 7.37 8.64
N ILE A 127 17.63 7.09 9.80
CA ILE A 127 16.87 6.59 10.96
C ILE A 127 16.52 7.80 11.81
N CYS A 128 15.24 7.92 12.16
CA CYS A 128 14.77 8.94 13.08
C CYS A 128 14.69 8.31 14.48
N ASP A 129 15.45 8.84 15.45
CA ASP A 129 15.54 8.25 16.79
C ASP A 129 14.25 8.43 17.62
N ASN A 130 13.38 9.37 17.24
CA ASN A 130 12.16 9.75 17.98
C ASN A 130 10.89 9.65 17.11
N VAL A 131 10.74 8.57 16.35
CA VAL A 131 9.51 8.30 15.59
C VAL A 131 8.39 7.93 16.57
N GLU A 132 7.31 8.72 16.58
CA GLU A 132 6.05 8.29 17.20
C GLU A 132 5.45 7.15 16.37
N THR A 133 4.94 6.10 17.00
CA THR A 133 4.41 4.89 16.33
C THR A 133 2.91 4.69 16.54
N CYS A 134 2.19 5.77 16.80
CA CYS A 134 0.81 5.71 17.27
C CYS A 134 -0.14 5.08 16.24
N GLU A 135 0.06 5.37 14.95
CA GLU A 135 -0.74 4.81 13.86
C GLU A 135 -0.43 3.34 13.63
N TRP A 136 0.86 2.98 13.66
CA TRP A 136 1.30 1.60 13.58
C TRP A 136 0.77 0.77 14.76
N ASP A 137 0.95 1.24 15.98
CA ASP A 137 0.54 0.53 17.19
C ASP A 137 -0.98 0.27 17.17
N SER A 138 -1.77 1.30 16.86
CA SER A 138 -3.22 1.20 16.69
C SER A 138 -3.62 0.20 15.60
N LEU A 139 -2.91 0.17 14.47
CA LEU A 139 -3.16 -0.79 13.42
C LEU A 139 -2.87 -2.22 13.89
N THR A 140 -1.75 -2.45 14.57
CA THR A 140 -1.40 -3.80 15.06
C THR A 140 -2.38 -4.32 16.11
N GLU A 141 -2.91 -3.45 16.98
CA GLU A 141 -3.96 -3.82 17.94
C GLU A 141 -5.24 -4.24 17.22
N ASN A 142 -5.69 -3.45 16.25
CA ASN A 142 -6.86 -3.76 15.43
C ASN A 142 -6.72 -5.11 14.68
N MET A 143 -5.51 -5.45 14.24
CA MET A 143 -5.22 -6.75 13.62
C MET A 143 -5.23 -7.93 14.60
N LYS A 144 -5.03 -7.69 15.91
CA LYS A 144 -5.07 -8.73 16.97
C LYS A 144 -6.50 -9.01 17.41
N ASP A 145 -7.31 -7.96 17.60
CA ASP A 145 -8.68 -8.06 18.11
C ASP A 145 -9.63 -8.69 17.09
N LYS A 146 -9.41 -8.38 15.82
CA LYS A 146 -10.01 -9.14 14.74
C LYS A 146 -9.16 -10.40 14.59
N ARG A 147 -9.56 -11.52 15.23
CA ARG A 147 -9.23 -12.85 14.68
C ARG A 147 -9.78 -12.87 13.27
N TRP A 148 -8.97 -12.42 12.33
CA TRP A 148 -9.28 -12.38 10.92
C TRP A 148 -9.46 -13.82 10.50
N SER A 149 -10.72 -14.27 10.56
CA SER A 149 -11.06 -15.68 10.48
C SER A 149 -10.55 -16.18 9.14
N LYS A 150 -9.66 -17.16 9.19
CA LYS A 150 -9.49 -18.10 8.09
C LYS A 150 -10.89 -18.61 7.76
N LYS A 151 -11.43 -18.14 6.64
CA LYS A 151 -12.61 -18.73 6.01
C LYS A 151 -12.18 -19.27 4.65
N SER A 152 -11.54 -20.44 4.71
CA SER A 152 -11.74 -21.57 3.79
C SER A 152 -11.10 -22.80 4.42
#